data_AF-A0A5M8P328-F1
#
_entry.id   AF-A0A5M8P328-F1
#
_cell.length_a   1.000
_cell.length_b   1.000
_cell.length_c   1.000
_cell.angle_alpha   90.00
_cell.angle_beta   90.00
_cell.angle_gamma   90.00
#
_symmetry.space_group_name_H-M   'P 1'
#
loop_
_entity.id
_entity.type
_entity.pdbx_description
1 polymer ?
#
loop_
_entity_poly.entity_id
_entity_poly.type
_entity_poly.pdbx_seq_one_letter_code
_entity_poly.pdbx_strand_id
1 'polypeptide(L)'
;MKKTSNEEYIRLIAEERTLRNQMKELVIATLKENNGRITFTPENEDDEYPVSATLWGKHDSPIIDISDVYLKENDEIYADGIDQQTGILEKEFRIYKEQYSDVLHFIGAVLNWKDTVETETDNSESGQFEVTILFGSEVVEQYEETGEIPSEDWLDANGGVVDTKGFKSKELMDAYLEGIADADGWLETLVLDPFMVELLEQKRKM
;
A
#
# COMPACT_ATOMS: atom_id res chain seq x y z
N MET A 1 9.01 -30.70 -7.05
CA MET A 1 10.37 -30.24 -7.43
C MET A 1 10.62 -28.93 -6.71
N LYS A 2 11.62 -28.84 -5.83
CA LYS A 2 12.04 -27.54 -5.29
C LYS A 2 12.52 -26.69 -6.46
N LYS A 3 11.86 -25.57 -6.75
CA LYS A 3 12.47 -24.55 -7.62
C LYS A 3 13.85 -24.26 -7.06
N THR A 4 14.86 -24.27 -7.92
CA THR A 4 16.20 -23.88 -7.47
C THR A 4 16.13 -22.39 -7.09
N SER A 5 16.83 -21.96 -6.04
CA SER A 5 16.81 -20.56 -5.58
C SER A 5 17.14 -19.55 -6.70
N ASN A 6 17.83 -20.00 -7.76
CA ASN A 6 18.12 -19.23 -8.96
C ASN A 6 16.88 -19.00 -9.86
N GLU A 7 16.04 -20.01 -10.09
CA GLU A 7 14.81 -19.86 -10.88
C GLU A 7 13.81 -18.93 -10.17
N GLU A 8 13.76 -19.04 -8.85
CA GLU A 8 12.91 -18.18 -8.02
C GLU A 8 13.41 -16.73 -8.00
N TYR A 9 14.72 -16.52 -7.85
CA TYR A 9 15.34 -15.20 -7.99
C TYR A 9 15.02 -14.55 -9.36
N ILE A 10 15.16 -15.30 -10.46
CA ILE A 10 14.86 -14.79 -11.81
C ILE A 10 13.38 -14.40 -11.93
N ARG A 11 12.47 -15.22 -11.38
CA ARG A 11 11.04 -14.92 -11.34
C ARG A 11 10.76 -13.62 -10.60
N LEU A 12 11.26 -13.49 -9.37
CA LEU A 12 11.02 -12.32 -8.51
C LEU A 12 11.51 -11.03 -9.16
N ILE A 13 12.70 -11.04 -9.77
CA ILE A 13 13.23 -9.87 -10.48
C ILE A 13 12.38 -9.51 -11.71
N ALA A 14 11.81 -10.50 -12.42
CA ALA A 14 10.93 -10.25 -13.55
C ALA A 14 9.57 -9.69 -13.11
N GLU A 15 9.00 -10.23 -12.03
CA GLU A 15 7.76 -9.76 -11.42
C GLU A 15 7.92 -8.33 -10.88
N GLU A 16 8.99 -8.06 -10.13
CA GLU A 16 9.33 -6.72 -9.64
C GLU A 16 9.42 -5.71 -10.79
N ARG A 17 10.11 -6.06 -11.89
CA ARG A 17 10.22 -5.19 -13.06
C ARG A 17 8.86 -4.92 -13.71
N THR A 18 7.98 -5.92 -13.72
CA THR A 18 6.64 -5.81 -14.29
C THR A 18 5.76 -4.88 -13.45
N LEU A 19 5.71 -5.11 -12.14
CA LEU A 19 5.00 -4.26 -11.18
C LEU A 19 5.48 -2.82 -11.24
N ARG A 20 6.80 -2.62 -11.30
CA ARG A 20 7.42 -1.29 -11.40
C ARG A 20 6.97 -0.54 -12.67
N ASN A 21 6.86 -1.23 -13.81
CA ASN A 21 6.35 -0.61 -15.03
C ASN A 21 4.85 -0.29 -14.93
N GLN A 22 4.05 -1.19 -14.34
CA GLN A 22 2.62 -0.95 -14.11
C GLN A 22 2.39 0.25 -13.19
N MET A 23 3.17 0.38 -12.11
CA MET A 23 3.12 1.55 -11.23
C MET A 23 3.42 2.83 -12.01
N LYS A 24 4.48 2.85 -12.84
CA LYS A 24 4.81 4.01 -13.68
C LYS A 24 3.66 4.39 -14.61
N GLU A 25 3.09 3.41 -15.30
CA GLU A 25 2.01 3.62 -16.27
C GLU A 25 0.76 4.18 -15.57
N LEU A 26 0.42 3.64 -14.40
CA LEU A 26 -0.69 4.12 -13.58
C LEU A 26 -0.44 5.57 -13.12
N VAL A 27 0.74 5.87 -12.56
CA VAL A 27 1.10 7.24 -12.15
C VAL A 27 0.96 8.22 -13.31
N ILE A 28 1.50 7.91 -14.49
CA ILE A 28 1.42 8.80 -15.67
C ILE A 28 -0.04 8.96 -16.13
N ALA A 29 -0.79 7.87 -16.22
CA ALA A 29 -2.19 7.89 -16.64
C ALA A 29 -3.02 8.78 -15.71
N THR A 30 -2.90 8.57 -14.40
CA THR A 30 -3.61 9.35 -13.39
C THR A 30 -3.19 10.81 -13.38
N LEU A 31 -1.89 11.11 -13.52
CA LEU A 31 -1.46 12.50 -13.65
C LEU A 31 -2.09 13.15 -14.89
N LYS A 32 -2.13 12.48 -16.04
CA LYS A 32 -2.77 13.02 -17.25
C LYS A 32 -4.27 13.26 -17.08
N GLU A 33 -4.97 12.36 -16.39
CA GLU A 33 -6.38 12.53 -16.03
C GLU A 33 -6.60 13.75 -15.12
N ASN A 34 -5.62 14.08 -14.28
CA ASN A 34 -5.61 15.22 -13.37
C ASN A 34 -4.79 16.40 -13.91
N ASN A 35 -4.94 16.74 -15.19
CA ASN A 35 -4.29 17.92 -15.81
C ASN A 35 -2.74 17.95 -15.72
N GLY A 36 -2.11 16.80 -15.55
CA GLY A 36 -0.66 16.63 -15.45
C GLY A 36 -0.09 16.89 -14.07
N ARG A 37 -0.90 17.13 -13.03
CA ARG A 37 -0.42 17.51 -11.69
C ARG A 37 -1.41 17.11 -10.59
N ILE A 38 -0.91 16.56 -9.51
CA ILE A 38 -1.65 16.27 -8.28
C ILE A 38 -0.92 16.93 -7.12
N THR A 39 -1.64 17.75 -6.37
CA THR A 39 -1.10 18.56 -5.26
C THR A 39 -1.83 18.20 -3.98
N PHE A 40 -1.08 17.98 -2.90
CA PHE A 40 -1.60 17.93 -1.55
C PHE A 40 -1.51 19.32 -0.92
N THR A 41 -2.63 19.80 -0.38
CA THR A 41 -2.65 21.03 0.41
C THR A 41 -3.14 20.65 1.81
N PRO A 42 -2.30 20.75 2.85
CA PRO A 42 -2.74 20.48 4.22
C PRO A 42 -3.83 21.48 4.62
N GLU A 43 -4.81 21.03 5.41
CA GLU A 43 -5.88 21.88 5.94
C GLU A 43 -5.37 22.75 7.10
N ASN A 44 -4.45 22.21 7.89
CA ASN A 44 -3.79 22.88 9.02
C ASN A 44 -2.27 22.85 8.90
N GLU A 45 -1.58 23.79 9.55
CA GLU A 45 -0.10 23.83 9.57
C GLU A 45 0.53 22.60 10.24
N ASP A 46 -0.23 21.90 11.08
CA ASP A 46 0.20 20.71 11.82
C ASP A 46 -0.16 19.39 11.12
N ASP A 47 -0.80 19.43 9.94
CA ASP A 47 -1.19 18.20 9.24
C ASP A 47 0.04 17.48 8.67
N GLU A 48 0.09 16.16 8.87
CA GLU A 48 1.14 15.32 8.32
C GLU A 48 0.99 15.14 6.81
N TYR A 49 2.10 15.25 6.08
CA TYR A 49 2.12 14.91 4.67
C TYR A 49 1.94 13.40 4.49
N PRO A 50 1.21 12.97 3.45
CA PRO A 50 0.81 11.57 3.31
C PRO A 50 1.99 10.62 3.02
N VAL A 51 3.09 11.13 2.47
CA VAL A 51 4.29 10.35 2.13
C VAL A 51 5.55 11.19 2.29
N SER A 52 6.54 10.62 2.99
CA SER A 52 7.92 11.10 3.02
C SER A 52 8.81 10.12 2.25
N ALA A 53 9.64 10.62 1.34
CA ALA A 53 10.49 9.77 0.51
C ALA A 53 11.90 10.34 0.34
N THR A 54 12.90 9.46 0.26
CA THR A 54 14.26 9.86 -0.11
C THR A 54 14.31 10.19 -1.60
N LEU A 55 14.48 11.47 -1.94
CA LEU A 55 14.54 11.95 -3.33
C LEU A 55 15.98 12.26 -3.75
N TRP A 56 16.30 12.10 -5.04
CA TRP A 56 17.65 12.34 -5.54
C TRP A 56 17.80 13.82 -5.93
N GLY A 57 18.43 14.60 -5.06
CA GLY A 57 18.78 16.00 -5.29
C GLY A 57 20.02 16.17 -6.17
N LYS A 58 20.40 17.42 -6.46
CA LYS A 58 21.61 17.73 -7.25
C LYS A 58 22.91 17.38 -6.51
N HIS A 59 22.88 17.43 -5.18
CA HIS A 59 24.08 17.31 -4.33
C HIS A 59 23.92 16.29 -3.19
N ASP A 60 22.70 15.87 -2.90
CA ASP A 60 22.32 15.06 -1.75
C ASP A 60 21.08 14.20 -2.05
N SER A 61 20.61 13.49 -1.03
CA SER A 61 19.43 12.64 -1.11
C SER A 61 18.52 12.90 0.09
N PRO A 62 17.85 14.06 0.11
CA PRO A 62 17.02 14.46 1.24
C PRO A 62 15.79 13.57 1.39
N ILE A 63 15.26 13.51 2.61
CA ILE A 63 13.93 12.95 2.88
C ILE A 63 12.94 14.09 2.73
N ILE A 64 12.07 13.97 1.72
CA ILE A 64 11.12 14.99 1.31
C ILE A 64 9.70 14.53 1.64
N ASP A 65 8.99 15.35 2.39
CA ASP A 65 7.53 15.27 2.54
C ASP A 65 6.88 15.74 1.24
N ILE A 66 6.37 14.80 0.45
CA ILE A 66 5.88 15.07 -0.90
C ILE A 66 4.60 15.92 -0.82
N SER A 67 4.59 17.03 -1.54
CA SER A 67 3.47 17.98 -1.60
C SER A 67 2.85 18.12 -3.00
N ASP A 68 3.62 17.88 -4.06
CA ASP A 68 3.19 18.03 -5.45
C ASP A 68 3.85 16.96 -6.30
N VAL A 69 3.10 16.32 -7.18
CA VAL A 69 3.61 15.39 -8.19
C VAL A 69 3.06 15.80 -9.55
N TYR A 70 3.93 15.92 -10.55
CA TYR A 70 3.54 16.45 -11.86
C TYR A 70 4.39 15.93 -13.01
N LEU A 71 3.83 16.03 -14.22
CA LEU A 71 4.51 15.70 -15.46
C LEU A 71 5.26 16.91 -16.03
N LYS A 72 6.45 16.65 -16.56
CA LYS A 72 7.20 17.54 -17.45
C LYS A 72 7.28 16.94 -18.86
N GLU A 73 8.12 17.54 -19.70
CA GLU A 73 8.36 17.06 -21.08
C GLU A 73 8.62 15.55 -21.12
N ASN A 74 8.11 14.87 -22.14
CA ASN A 74 8.28 13.43 -22.37
C ASN A 74 7.71 12.51 -21.27
N ASP A 75 6.63 12.93 -20.59
CA ASP A 75 6.01 12.18 -19.49
C ASP A 75 7.00 11.85 -18.36
N GLU A 76 8.01 12.70 -18.15
CA GLU A 76 8.90 12.59 -17.00
C GLU A 76 8.16 13.06 -15.74
N ILE A 77 8.21 12.24 -14.70
CA ILE A 77 7.52 12.50 -13.42
C ILE A 77 8.46 13.29 -12.51
N TYR A 78 7.93 14.33 -11.89
CA TYR A 78 8.62 15.19 -10.94
C TYR A 78 7.82 15.34 -9.65
N ALA A 79 8.51 15.65 -8.57
CA ALA A 79 7.90 16.00 -7.29
C ALA A 79 8.52 17.25 -6.65
N ASP A 80 7.70 17.97 -5.91
CA ASP A 80 8.09 19.03 -4.98
C ASP A 80 7.65 18.65 -3.57
N GLY A 81 8.35 19.13 -2.55
CA GLY A 81 8.01 18.82 -1.16
C GLY A 81 8.88 19.53 -0.14
N ILE A 82 8.57 19.29 1.13
CA ILE A 82 9.27 19.92 2.25
C ILE A 82 10.42 19.00 2.68
N ASP A 83 11.64 19.51 2.73
CA ASP A 83 12.78 18.78 3.28
C ASP A 83 12.63 18.66 4.81
N GLN A 84 12.63 17.44 5.33
CA GLN A 84 12.40 17.17 6.76
C GLN A 84 13.51 17.70 7.68
N GLN A 85 14.72 17.90 7.18
CA GLN A 85 15.84 18.40 8.00
C GLN A 85 15.80 19.92 8.12
N THR A 86 15.38 20.60 7.07
CA THR A 86 15.48 22.05 6.94
C THR A 86 14.13 22.75 7.04
N GLY A 87 13.03 22.04 6.80
CA GLY A 87 11.67 22.58 6.69
C GLY A 87 11.47 23.44 5.44
N ILE A 88 12.36 23.35 4.45
CA ILE A 88 12.34 24.19 3.25
C ILE A 88 11.63 23.46 2.12
N LEU A 89 10.77 24.19 1.39
CA LEU A 89 10.19 23.71 0.14
C LEU A 89 11.27 23.56 -0.94
N GLU A 90 11.50 22.33 -1.34
CA GLU A 90 12.37 21.94 -2.44
C GLU A 90 11.55 21.47 -3.65
N LYS A 91 12.13 21.63 -4.85
CA LYS A 91 11.39 21.52 -6.10
C LYS A 91 12.15 20.77 -7.18
N GLU A 92 11.37 20.24 -8.12
CA GLU A 92 11.83 19.63 -9.35
C GLU A 92 12.70 18.37 -9.14
N PHE A 93 12.36 17.56 -8.13
CA PHE A 93 12.94 16.24 -7.98
C PHE A 93 12.44 15.32 -9.08
N ARG A 94 13.34 14.82 -9.90
CA ARG A 94 13.00 13.78 -10.88
C ARG A 94 12.69 12.48 -10.15
N ILE A 95 11.55 11.88 -10.47
CA ILE A 95 11.15 10.59 -9.92
C ILE A 95 11.76 9.47 -10.75
N TYR A 96 12.49 8.60 -10.06
CA TYR A 96 13.11 7.41 -10.63
C TYR A 96 12.29 6.16 -10.32
N LYS A 97 12.71 5.07 -10.96
CA LYS A 97 11.99 3.81 -10.97
C LYS A 97 11.91 3.14 -9.59
N GLU A 98 12.75 3.55 -8.64
CA GLU A 98 12.74 3.12 -7.24
C GLU A 98 11.66 3.85 -6.43
N GLN A 99 11.20 5.01 -6.89
CA GLN A 99 10.30 5.93 -6.16
C GLN A 99 8.86 5.88 -6.70
N TYR A 100 8.57 5.00 -7.66
CA TYR A 100 7.21 4.89 -8.21
C TYR A 100 6.19 4.45 -7.17
N SER A 101 6.59 3.61 -6.20
CA SER A 101 5.69 3.19 -5.12
C SER A 101 5.33 4.39 -4.23
N ASP A 102 6.33 5.19 -3.81
CA ASP A 102 6.11 6.36 -2.96
C ASP A 102 5.17 7.38 -3.61
N VAL A 103 5.40 7.65 -4.90
CA VAL A 103 4.53 8.55 -5.68
C VAL A 103 3.13 7.98 -5.85
N LEU A 104 3.00 6.66 -6.07
CA LEU A 104 1.70 6.03 -6.17
C LEU A 104 0.93 6.07 -4.84
N HIS A 105 1.62 5.89 -3.70
CA HIS A 105 1.03 6.06 -2.37
C HIS A 105 0.58 7.51 -2.13
N PHE A 106 1.38 8.49 -2.54
CA PHE A 106 1.00 9.91 -2.46
C PHE A 106 -0.26 10.19 -3.28
N ILE A 107 -0.30 9.77 -4.55
CA ILE A 107 -1.45 9.94 -5.42
C ILE A 107 -2.69 9.27 -4.82
N GLY A 108 -2.55 8.03 -4.33
CA GLY A 108 -3.64 7.31 -3.70
C GLY A 108 -4.17 7.97 -2.44
N ALA A 109 -3.31 8.60 -1.65
CA ALA A 109 -3.74 9.38 -0.48
C ALA A 109 -4.48 10.66 -0.89
N VAL A 110 -3.92 11.44 -1.83
CA VAL A 110 -4.49 12.73 -2.25
C VAL A 110 -5.81 12.58 -2.99
N LEU A 111 -5.92 11.56 -3.85
CA LEU A 111 -7.15 11.24 -4.57
C LEU A 111 -8.11 10.37 -3.75
N ASN A 112 -7.75 10.08 -2.51
CA ASN A 112 -8.52 9.26 -1.59
C ASN A 112 -8.90 7.87 -2.15
N TRP A 113 -7.97 7.24 -2.86
CA TRP A 113 -8.10 5.86 -3.37
C TRP A 113 -8.18 4.82 -2.27
N LYS A 114 -7.75 5.18 -1.05
CA LYS A 114 -8.00 4.37 0.14
C LYS A 114 -9.46 4.36 0.58
N ASP A 115 -10.28 5.33 0.11
CA ASP A 115 -11.72 5.40 0.37
C ASP A 115 -12.56 5.15 -0.90
N THR A 116 -11.99 5.13 -2.11
CA THR A 116 -12.76 4.90 -3.35
C THR A 116 -13.20 3.43 -3.55
N VAL A 117 -12.90 2.55 -2.60
CA VAL A 117 -13.58 1.25 -2.47
C VAL A 117 -15.01 1.44 -1.89
N GLU A 118 -15.36 2.64 -1.39
CA GLU A 118 -16.68 2.94 -0.78
C GLU A 118 -17.67 3.73 -1.66
N THR A 119 -17.41 3.94 -2.96
CA THR A 119 -18.38 4.66 -3.84
C THR A 119 -19.01 3.78 -4.91
N GLU A 120 -19.47 2.59 -4.53
CA GLU A 120 -20.69 1.98 -5.06
C GLU A 120 -21.54 1.46 -3.90
N THR A 121 -21.87 2.32 -2.93
CA THR A 121 -23.02 2.08 -2.05
C THR A 121 -23.59 3.41 -1.57
N ASP A 122 -24.07 4.23 -2.52
CA ASP A 122 -25.17 5.13 -2.21
C ASP A 122 -26.43 4.28 -2.01
N ASN A 123 -26.57 3.75 -0.80
CA ASN A 123 -27.84 3.53 -0.13
C ASN A 123 -27.58 3.44 1.36
N SER A 124 -28.12 4.43 2.07
CA SER A 124 -28.44 4.38 3.48
C SER A 124 -28.80 2.96 3.97
N GLU A 125 -27.89 2.30 4.70
CA GLU A 125 -28.16 1.37 5.80
C GLU A 125 -26.84 0.73 6.30
N SER A 126 -26.45 1.01 7.54
CA SER A 126 -25.68 0.14 8.47
C SER A 126 -24.96 -1.10 7.87
N GLY A 127 -23.88 -0.92 7.11
CA GLY A 127 -23.09 -2.03 6.56
C GLY A 127 -21.98 -2.47 7.51
N GLN A 128 -22.13 -3.61 8.17
CA GLN A 128 -21.03 -4.28 8.86
C GLN A 128 -20.18 -5.02 7.82
N PHE A 129 -18.86 -4.86 7.82
CA PHE A 129 -17.92 -5.59 6.95
C PHE A 129 -17.09 -6.58 7.77
N GLU A 130 -16.74 -7.74 7.20
CA GLU A 130 -15.94 -8.76 7.89
C GLU A 130 -14.50 -8.76 7.42
N VAL A 131 -13.57 -8.94 8.34
CA VAL A 131 -12.13 -9.02 8.09
C VAL A 131 -11.64 -10.35 8.63
N THR A 132 -10.78 -11.03 7.86
CA THR A 132 -10.11 -12.23 8.35
C THR A 132 -8.71 -11.89 8.84
N ILE A 133 -8.37 -12.35 10.03
CA ILE A 133 -7.13 -12.05 10.72
C ILE A 133 -6.41 -13.37 11.01
N LEU A 134 -5.15 -13.45 10.60
CA LEU A 134 -4.27 -14.59 10.82
C LEU A 134 -3.28 -14.22 11.93
N PHE A 135 -3.25 -14.99 13.01
CA PHE A 135 -2.35 -14.81 14.14
C PHE A 135 -1.33 -15.94 14.21
N GLY A 136 -0.04 -15.61 14.16
CA GLY A 136 1.08 -16.55 14.28
C GLY A 136 1.92 -16.65 13.00
N SER A 137 3.24 -16.74 13.16
CA SER A 137 4.19 -16.73 12.03
C SER A 137 3.94 -17.86 11.05
N GLU A 138 3.67 -19.07 11.53
CA GLU A 138 3.46 -20.23 10.67
C GLU A 138 2.20 -20.10 9.80
N VAL A 139 1.11 -19.53 10.35
CA VAL A 139 -0.15 -19.35 9.60
C VAL A 139 -0.02 -18.22 8.57
N VAL A 140 0.74 -17.17 8.90
CA VAL A 140 1.05 -16.05 8.00
C VAL A 140 1.93 -16.53 6.85
N GLU A 141 3.04 -17.21 7.16
CA GLU A 141 3.97 -17.76 6.15
C GLU A 141 3.24 -18.72 5.21
N GLN A 142 2.42 -19.63 5.73
CA GLN A 142 1.62 -20.55 4.92
C GLN A 142 0.67 -19.80 3.97
N TYR A 143 0.03 -18.74 4.44
CA TYR A 143 -0.82 -17.92 3.59
C TYR A 143 0.00 -17.17 2.52
N GLU A 144 1.14 -16.60 2.87
CA GLU A 144 2.01 -15.90 1.92
C GLU A 144 2.58 -16.85 0.85
N GLU A 145 2.91 -18.09 1.23
CA GLU A 145 3.44 -19.10 0.31
C GLU A 145 2.38 -19.68 -0.63
N THR A 146 1.15 -19.86 -0.15
CA THR A 146 0.10 -20.60 -0.89
C THR A 146 -1.04 -19.73 -1.41
N GLY A 147 -1.22 -18.53 -0.85
CA GLY A 147 -2.37 -17.66 -1.05
C GLY A 147 -3.67 -18.22 -0.46
N GLU A 148 -3.63 -19.33 0.27
CA GLU A 148 -4.80 -20.03 0.81
C GLU A 148 -4.86 -19.86 2.33
N ILE A 149 -6.05 -19.54 2.86
CA ILE A 149 -6.28 -19.50 4.30
C ILE A 149 -6.16 -20.95 4.83
N PRO A 150 -5.28 -21.22 5.80
CA PRO A 150 -5.07 -22.58 6.29
C PRO A 150 -6.34 -23.19 6.92
N SER A 151 -6.59 -24.47 6.62
CA SER A 151 -7.72 -25.22 7.19
C SER A 151 -7.53 -25.53 8.68
N GLU A 152 -8.62 -25.83 9.39
CA GLU A 152 -8.59 -26.21 10.82
C GLU A 152 -7.64 -27.39 11.10
N ASP A 153 -7.67 -28.45 10.27
CA ASP A 153 -6.75 -29.60 10.38
C ASP A 153 -5.26 -29.18 10.27
N TRP A 154 -4.97 -28.12 9.51
CA TRP A 154 -3.62 -27.58 9.37
C TRP A 154 -3.22 -26.78 10.60
N LEU A 155 -4.14 -25.96 11.13
CA LEU A 155 -3.92 -25.14 12.34
C LEU A 155 -3.68 -26.04 13.57
N ASP A 156 -4.43 -27.13 13.71
CA ASP A 156 -4.24 -28.12 14.78
C ASP A 156 -2.86 -28.76 14.76
N ALA A 157 -2.27 -28.92 13.57
CA ALA A 157 -0.97 -29.56 13.38
C ALA A 157 0.22 -28.59 13.47
N ASN A 158 0.05 -27.33 13.08
CA ASN A 158 1.15 -26.37 12.88
C ASN A 158 1.06 -25.13 13.78
N GLY A 159 -0.07 -24.91 14.46
CA GLY A 159 -0.32 -23.73 15.27
C GLY A 159 -0.85 -22.54 14.46
N GLY A 160 -1.15 -21.45 15.18
CA GLY A 160 -1.77 -20.24 14.64
C GLY A 160 -3.30 -20.20 14.81
N VAL A 161 -3.88 -19.02 14.61
CA VAL A 161 -5.33 -18.78 14.74
C VAL A 161 -5.81 -18.00 13.53
N VAL A 162 -6.95 -18.42 12.98
CA VAL A 162 -7.70 -17.66 11.97
C VAL A 162 -8.98 -17.18 12.63
N ASP A 163 -9.18 -15.87 12.66
CA ASP A 163 -10.39 -15.26 13.21
C ASP A 163 -11.07 -14.37 12.15
N THR A 164 -12.39 -14.36 12.12
CA THR A 164 -13.17 -13.50 11.23
C THR A 164 -14.02 -12.57 12.07
N LYS A 165 -13.81 -11.26 11.91
CA LYS A 165 -14.44 -10.24 12.74
C LYS A 165 -15.16 -9.19 11.92
N GLY A 166 -16.40 -8.95 12.30
CA GLY A 166 -17.25 -7.92 11.70
C GLY A 166 -17.05 -6.56 12.35
N PHE A 167 -16.73 -5.55 11.55
CA PHE A 167 -16.57 -4.16 11.94
C PHE A 167 -17.67 -3.30 11.32
N LYS A 168 -18.09 -2.27 12.06
CA LYS A 168 -19.11 -1.31 11.58
C LYS A 168 -18.51 -0.09 10.91
N SER A 169 -17.21 0.10 11.06
CA SER A 169 -16.45 1.19 10.46
C SER A 169 -14.96 0.83 10.51
N LYS A 170 -14.18 1.51 9.66
CA LYS A 170 -12.73 1.35 9.58
C LYS A 170 -12.04 1.80 10.87
N GLU A 171 -12.52 2.86 11.52
CA GLU A 171 -11.94 3.34 12.78
C GLU A 171 -12.05 2.31 13.91
N LEU A 172 -13.12 1.52 13.92
CA LEU A 172 -13.28 0.42 14.89
C LEU A 172 -12.37 -0.77 14.57
N MET A 173 -12.03 -0.97 13.30
CA MET A 173 -11.04 -1.95 12.89
C MET A 173 -9.64 -1.49 13.29
N ASP A 174 -9.28 -0.25 12.97
CA ASP A 174 -7.97 0.34 13.28
C ASP A 174 -7.72 0.33 14.80
N ALA A 175 -8.69 0.77 15.61
CA ALA A 175 -8.59 0.71 17.06
C ALA A 175 -8.46 -0.73 17.62
N TYR A 176 -9.05 -1.72 16.93
CA TYR A 176 -8.90 -3.13 17.30
C TYR A 176 -7.50 -3.66 16.94
N LEU A 177 -6.94 -3.25 15.79
CA LEU A 177 -5.60 -3.63 15.36
C LEU A 177 -4.52 -2.98 16.24
N GLU A 178 -4.69 -1.72 16.63
CA GLU A 178 -3.84 -1.06 17.63
C GLU A 178 -3.86 -1.84 18.96
N GLY A 179 -5.05 -2.26 19.41
CA GLY A 179 -5.18 -3.09 20.60
C GLY A 179 -4.52 -4.47 20.49
N ILE A 180 -4.44 -5.05 19.28
CA ILE A 180 -3.69 -6.29 19.02
C ILE A 180 -2.18 -6.00 19.05
N ALA A 181 -1.73 -4.92 18.42
CA ALA A 181 -0.31 -4.55 18.39
C ALA A 181 0.25 -4.24 19.79
N ASP A 182 -0.57 -3.65 20.66
CA ASP A 182 -0.25 -3.40 22.06
C ASP A 182 -0.28 -4.68 22.93
N ALA A 183 -1.01 -5.71 22.50
CA ALA A 183 -1.06 -6.99 23.18
C ALA A 183 0.13 -7.86 22.72
N ASP A 184 1.15 -7.97 23.56
CA ASP A 184 2.45 -8.66 23.36
C ASP A 184 2.33 -10.21 23.21
N GLY A 185 1.31 -10.70 22.50
CA GLY A 185 0.88 -12.11 22.47
C GLY A 185 1.27 -12.89 21.21
N TRP A 186 1.49 -12.23 20.06
CA TRP A 186 1.84 -12.88 18.79
C TRP A 186 2.94 -12.11 18.06
N LEU A 187 3.95 -12.83 17.55
CA LEU A 187 5.10 -12.23 16.87
C LEU A 187 4.75 -11.65 15.50
N GLU A 188 3.76 -12.20 14.81
CA GLU A 188 3.31 -11.78 13.47
C GLU A 188 1.78 -11.89 13.34
N THR A 189 1.17 -10.91 12.68
CA THR A 189 -0.27 -10.83 12.41
C THR A 189 -0.48 -10.33 10.98
N LEU A 190 -1.34 -11.00 10.21
CA LEU A 190 -1.74 -10.58 8.87
C LEU A 190 -3.24 -10.29 8.83
N VAL A 191 -3.61 -9.15 8.26
CA VAL A 191 -5.00 -8.70 8.11
C VAL A 191 -5.38 -8.78 6.64
N LEU A 192 -6.39 -9.58 6.34
CA LEU A 192 -6.96 -9.71 5.00
C LEU A 192 -8.26 -8.92 4.95
N ASP A 193 -8.16 -7.68 4.48
CA ASP A 193 -9.34 -6.87 4.22
C ASP A 193 -10.14 -7.42 3.01
N PRO A 194 -11.45 -7.10 2.90
CA PRO A 194 -12.30 -7.59 1.82
C PRO A 194 -11.78 -7.27 0.41
N PHE A 195 -11.11 -6.14 0.22
CA PHE A 195 -10.56 -5.72 -1.07
C PHE A 195 -9.37 -6.59 -1.49
N MET A 196 -8.49 -6.93 -0.54
CA MET A 196 -7.38 -7.84 -0.76
C MET A 196 -7.88 -9.25 -1.09
N VAL A 197 -8.93 -9.73 -0.44
CA VAL A 197 -9.56 -11.03 -0.76
C VAL A 197 -10.15 -11.02 -2.17
N GLU A 198 -10.89 -9.97 -2.55
CA GLU A 198 -11.52 -9.86 -3.87
C GLU A 198 -10.49 -9.74 -5.01
N LEU A 199 -9.42 -8.96 -4.82
CA LEU A 199 -8.31 -8.83 -5.78
C LEU A 199 -7.60 -10.18 -6.03
N LEU A 200 -7.47 -10.99 -4.98
CA LEU A 200 -6.85 -12.32 -5.05
C LEU A 200 -7.78 -13.35 -5.71
N GLU A 201 -9.10 -13.27 -5.46
CA GLU A 201 -10.08 -14.12 -6.14
C GLU A 201 -10.20 -13.82 -7.64
N GLN A 202 -10.06 -12.56 -8.05
CA GLN A 202 -10.04 -12.19 -9.47
C GLN A 202 -8.80 -12.75 -10.19
N LYS A 203 -7.62 -12.71 -9.55
CA LYS A 203 -6.40 -13.33 -10.07
C LYS A 203 -6.48 -14.86 -10.20
N ARG A 204 -7.32 -15.53 -9.40
CA ARG A 204 -7.57 -16.99 -9.49
C ARG A 204 -8.48 -17.39 -10.64
N LYS A 205 -9.27 -16.46 -11.19
CA LYS A 205 -10.23 -16.71 -12.28
C LYS A 205 -9.64 -16.46 -13.68
N MET A 206 -8.42 -15.93 -13.77
CA MET A 206 -7.66 -15.74 -15.01
C MET A 206 -6.66 -16.87 -15.24
#